data_AF-A0A955G596-F1
#
_entry.id   AF-A0A955G596-F1
#
_cell.length_a   1.000
_cell.length_b   1.000
_cell.length_c   1.000
_cell.angle_alpha   90.00
_cell.angle_beta   90.00
_cell.angle_gamma   90.00
#
_symmetry.space_group_name_H-M   'P 1'
#
loop_
_entity.id
_entity.type
_entity.pdbx_description
1 polymer ?
#
loop_
_entity_poly.entity_id
_entity_poly.type
_entity_poly.pdbx_seq_one_letter_code
_entity_poly.pdbx_strand_id
1 'polypeptide(L)'
;MDAKQAKEILDKIVGAVFGYQNPLTLEQAMQKFAFDLNLPQQVYDSTTGEITWANSINPSRFITMDNSLKHAGIDEWILPKRELNSIEDILAAWAETNYTTVERQIESTGVAESDSVNNSENIYRSALIRRCKNILFSRGCADSEFLVASSESQTSAFSIRVEDSQLVSNSFEVVWSAKISNSFFIQDCYDMSDCMFCSHTAGKQYCIANMQFEKEEYERIKLEVIRWIFAN
;
A
#
# COMPACT_ATOMS: atom_id res chain seq x y z
N MET A 1 10.66 10.02 -4.73
CA MET A 1 11.39 8.75 -4.50
C MET A 1 11.60 8.11 -5.85
N ASP A 2 12.73 7.47 -6.07
CA ASP A 2 12.98 6.69 -7.29
C ASP A 2 12.92 5.18 -7.00
N ALA A 3 12.97 4.37 -8.07
CA ALA A 3 12.93 2.91 -7.95
C ALA A 3 14.11 2.34 -7.13
N LYS A 4 15.25 3.04 -7.07
CA LYS A 4 16.40 2.59 -6.28
C LYS A 4 16.10 2.73 -4.78
N GLN A 5 15.61 3.89 -4.36
CA GLN A 5 15.22 4.13 -2.98
C GLN A 5 14.06 3.20 -2.55
N ALA A 6 13.08 2.95 -3.42
CA ALA A 6 12.03 1.98 -3.15
C ALA A 6 12.59 0.55 -2.97
N LYS A 7 13.59 0.16 -3.77
CA LYS A 7 14.26 -1.15 -3.63
C LYS A 7 15.04 -1.26 -2.32
N GLU A 8 15.73 -0.21 -1.89
CA GLU A 8 16.44 -0.18 -0.60
C GLU A 8 15.48 -0.35 0.59
N ILE A 9 14.29 0.26 0.51
CA ILE A 9 13.23 0.08 1.50
C ILE A 9 12.74 -1.38 1.51
N LEU A 10 12.47 -1.95 0.34
CA LEU A 10 12.06 -3.35 0.21
C LEU A 10 13.10 -4.29 0.83
N ASP A 11 14.38 -4.06 0.56
CA ASP A 11 15.49 -4.86 1.06
C ASP A 11 15.56 -4.83 2.58
N LYS A 12 15.34 -3.65 3.17
CA LYS A 12 15.28 -3.47 4.62
C LYS A 12 14.08 -4.21 5.24
N ILE A 13 12.91 -4.12 4.61
CA ILE A 13 11.68 -4.76 5.10
C ILE A 13 11.83 -6.29 5.07
N VAL A 14 12.25 -6.83 3.94
CA VAL A 14 12.50 -8.28 3.77
C VAL A 14 13.57 -8.76 4.75
N GLY A 15 14.65 -8.00 4.93
CA GLY A 15 15.70 -8.30 5.91
C GLY A 15 15.17 -8.35 7.34
N ALA A 16 14.30 -7.40 7.72
CA ALA A 16 13.72 -7.34 9.06
C ALA A 16 12.69 -8.45 9.32
N VAL A 17 11.83 -8.74 8.35
CA VAL A 17 10.73 -9.72 8.49
C VAL A 17 11.24 -11.15 8.43
N PHE A 18 12.12 -11.45 7.47
CA PHE A 18 12.55 -12.82 7.19
C PHE A 18 13.97 -13.12 7.69
N GLY A 19 14.73 -12.13 8.17
CA GLY A 19 16.14 -12.32 8.52
C GLY A 19 17.00 -12.72 7.31
N TYR A 20 16.57 -12.36 6.10
CA TYR A 20 17.12 -12.85 4.84
C TYR A 20 17.40 -11.71 3.86
N GLN A 21 18.46 -11.82 3.05
CA GLN A 21 18.74 -10.83 2.02
C GLN A 21 17.69 -10.93 0.92
N ASN A 22 17.02 -9.82 0.60
CA ASN A 22 15.96 -9.81 -0.39
C ASN A 22 16.44 -10.27 -1.78
N PRO A 23 15.93 -11.40 -2.29
CA PRO A 23 16.26 -11.86 -3.64
C PRO A 23 15.39 -11.22 -4.73
N LEU A 24 14.33 -10.50 -4.36
CA LEU A 24 13.29 -10.04 -5.28
C LEU A 24 13.57 -8.63 -5.79
N THR A 25 13.31 -8.42 -7.08
CA THR A 25 13.11 -7.08 -7.66
C THR A 25 11.82 -6.45 -7.13
N LEU A 26 11.63 -5.14 -7.37
CA LEU A 26 10.38 -4.45 -7.03
C LEU A 26 9.17 -5.11 -7.71
N GLU A 27 9.30 -5.40 -9.01
CA GLU A 27 8.22 -6.03 -9.79
C GLU A 27 7.89 -7.44 -9.26
N GLN A 28 8.91 -8.26 -8.99
CA GLN A 28 8.70 -9.59 -8.41
C GLN A 28 8.06 -9.51 -7.02
N ALA A 29 8.50 -8.57 -6.17
CA ALA A 29 7.91 -8.39 -4.85
C ALA A 29 6.47 -7.88 -4.94
N MET A 30 6.15 -6.97 -5.86
CA MET A 30 4.79 -6.51 -6.11
C MET A 30 3.91 -7.67 -6.59
N GLN A 31 4.33 -8.41 -7.61
CA GLN A 31 3.58 -9.56 -8.14
C GLN A 31 3.43 -10.68 -7.12
N LYS A 32 4.37 -10.83 -6.20
CA LYS A 32 4.35 -11.89 -5.20
C LYS A 32 3.55 -11.52 -3.97
N PHE A 33 3.75 -10.31 -3.46
CA PHE A 33 3.19 -9.91 -2.18
C PHE A 33 1.94 -9.04 -2.34
N ALA A 34 1.70 -8.38 -3.46
CA ALA A 34 0.57 -7.48 -3.67
C ALA A 34 -0.36 -7.93 -4.81
N PHE A 35 -0.37 -9.23 -5.15
CA PHE A 35 -1.08 -9.76 -6.33
C PHE A 35 -2.60 -9.53 -6.33
N ASP A 36 -3.19 -9.41 -5.15
CA ASP A 36 -4.61 -9.23 -4.89
C ASP A 36 -4.97 -7.79 -4.50
N LEU A 37 -3.98 -6.90 -4.40
CA LEU A 37 -4.21 -5.51 -4.07
C LEU A 37 -4.54 -4.70 -5.32
N ASN A 38 -5.62 -3.92 -5.24
CA ASN A 38 -5.94 -2.92 -6.25
C ASN A 38 -5.05 -1.69 -6.07
N LEU A 39 -3.84 -1.77 -6.59
CA LEU A 39 -2.84 -0.70 -6.56
C LEU A 39 -3.19 0.43 -7.55
N PRO A 40 -2.60 1.62 -7.38
CA PRO A 40 -2.75 2.70 -8.36
C PRO A 40 -2.41 2.24 -9.77
N GLN A 41 -3.22 2.66 -10.72
CA GLN A 41 -3.04 2.34 -12.13
C GLN A 41 -2.53 3.55 -12.89
N GLN A 42 -1.74 3.28 -13.92
CA GLN A 42 -1.23 4.32 -14.80
C GLN A 42 -2.37 4.88 -15.65
N VAL A 43 -2.54 6.20 -15.63
CA VAL A 43 -3.47 6.96 -16.47
C VAL A 43 -2.75 8.16 -17.09
N TYR A 44 -3.47 9.02 -17.80
CA TYR A 44 -2.91 10.23 -18.41
C TYR A 44 -3.63 11.48 -17.88
N ASP A 45 -2.86 12.52 -17.56
CA ASP A 45 -3.40 13.84 -17.29
C ASP A 45 -4.06 14.35 -18.57
N SER A 46 -5.36 14.65 -18.50
CA SER A 46 -6.17 15.05 -19.65
C SER A 46 -5.87 16.48 -20.14
N THR A 47 -5.09 17.26 -19.37
CA THR A 47 -4.69 18.62 -19.73
C THR A 47 -3.30 18.69 -20.35
N THR A 48 -2.37 17.81 -19.94
CA THR A 48 -0.99 17.81 -20.45
C THR A 48 -0.65 16.60 -21.32
N GLY A 49 -1.40 15.50 -21.21
CA GLY A 49 -1.10 14.22 -21.86
C GLY A 49 0.01 13.42 -21.18
N GLU A 50 0.53 13.89 -20.04
CA GLU A 50 1.60 13.22 -19.31
C GLU A 50 1.08 12.01 -18.52
N ILE A 51 1.95 11.03 -18.30
CA ILE A 51 1.65 9.86 -17.48
C ILE A 51 1.45 10.29 -16.02
N THR A 52 0.42 9.74 -15.38
CA THR A 52 0.12 9.93 -13.96
C THR A 52 -0.52 8.67 -13.37
N TRP A 53 -0.89 8.70 -12.08
CA TRP A 53 -1.34 7.53 -11.33
C TRP A 53 -2.67 7.79 -10.62
N ALA A 54 -3.63 6.90 -10.82
CA ALA A 54 -4.95 7.01 -10.23
C ALA A 54 -5.29 5.81 -9.35
N ASN A 55 -5.88 6.09 -8.18
CA ASN A 55 -6.43 5.06 -7.30
C ASN A 55 -7.68 4.36 -7.88
N SER A 56 -8.33 4.96 -8.87
CA SER A 56 -9.50 4.41 -9.56
C SER A 56 -9.49 4.82 -11.02
N ILE A 57 -9.81 3.87 -11.89
CA ILE A 57 -9.91 4.07 -13.35
C ILE A 57 -11.36 4.23 -13.82
N ASN A 58 -12.32 4.30 -12.90
CA ASN A 58 -13.73 4.54 -13.25
C ASN A 58 -13.95 5.89 -13.96
N PRO A 59 -13.26 6.98 -13.57
CA PRO A 59 -13.33 8.23 -14.32
C PRO A 59 -12.64 8.14 -15.68
N SER A 60 -13.09 8.96 -16.63
CA SER A 60 -12.49 9.03 -17.98
C SER A 60 -11.52 10.19 -18.16
N ARG A 61 -11.55 11.19 -17.27
CA ARG A 61 -10.72 12.39 -17.33
C ARG A 61 -10.01 12.60 -16.00
N PHE A 62 -8.71 12.77 -16.07
CA PHE A 62 -7.85 12.92 -14.91
C PHE A 62 -7.05 14.21 -15.00
N ILE A 63 -6.70 14.78 -13.87
CA ILE A 63 -5.77 15.91 -13.78
C ILE A 63 -4.92 15.73 -12.53
N THR A 64 -3.61 15.97 -12.62
CA THR A 64 -2.76 15.95 -11.43
C THR A 64 -3.16 17.08 -10.48
N MET A 65 -2.93 16.89 -9.18
CA MET A 65 -3.22 17.93 -8.19
C MET A 65 -2.46 19.23 -8.49
N ASP A 66 -1.20 19.13 -8.91
CA ASP A 66 -0.38 20.28 -9.28
C ASP A 66 -0.95 21.04 -10.48
N ASN A 67 -1.37 20.34 -11.55
CA ASN A 67 -1.96 20.99 -12.71
C ASN A 67 -3.34 21.59 -12.38
N SER A 68 -4.11 20.93 -11.50
CA SER A 68 -5.39 21.45 -11.02
C SER A 68 -5.23 22.77 -10.26
N LEU A 69 -4.23 22.85 -9.38
CA LEU A 69 -3.89 24.07 -8.64
C LEU A 69 -3.38 25.19 -9.55
N LYS A 70 -2.56 24.86 -10.56
CA LYS A 70 -2.11 25.84 -11.57
C LYS A 70 -3.31 26.43 -12.33
N HIS A 71 -4.26 25.60 -12.75
CA HIS A 71 -5.45 26.05 -13.46
C HIS A 71 -6.33 26.95 -12.60
N ALA A 72 -6.54 26.59 -11.33
CA ALA A 72 -7.29 27.42 -10.38
C ALA A 72 -6.69 28.82 -10.21
N GLY A 73 -5.37 28.96 -10.32
CA GLY A 73 -4.67 30.24 -10.27
C GLY A 73 -4.79 31.10 -11.54
N ILE A 74 -5.31 30.56 -12.65
CA ILE A 74 -5.46 31.27 -13.93
C ILE A 74 -6.88 31.84 -14.07
N ASP A 75 -7.90 31.01 -13.90
CA ASP A 75 -9.29 31.37 -14.21
C ASP A 75 -10.32 30.84 -13.18
N GLU A 76 -9.84 30.32 -12.03
CA GLU A 76 -10.69 29.77 -10.98
C GLU A 76 -11.67 28.68 -11.46
N TRP A 77 -11.36 28.00 -12.57
CA TRP A 77 -12.24 27.02 -13.22
C TRP A 77 -13.56 27.58 -13.76
N ILE A 78 -13.66 28.89 -13.95
CA ILE A 78 -14.89 29.55 -14.42
C ILE A 78 -14.92 29.59 -15.95
N LEU A 79 -15.87 28.85 -16.53
CA LEU A 79 -16.14 28.93 -17.96
C LEU A 79 -16.93 30.19 -18.34
N PRO A 80 -16.70 30.77 -19.54
CA PRO A 80 -17.55 31.82 -20.08
C PRO A 80 -19.02 31.36 -20.20
N LYS A 81 -19.94 32.24 -19.84
CA LYS A 81 -21.38 31.97 -19.97
C LYS A 81 -21.76 31.74 -21.44
N ARG A 82 -22.47 30.64 -21.71
CA ARG A 82 -23.11 30.32 -23.00
C ARG A 82 -24.58 29.94 -22.79
N GLU A 83 -25.36 29.90 -23.87
CA GLU A 83 -26.76 29.43 -23.80
C GLU A 83 -26.81 27.92 -23.50
N LEU A 84 -27.79 27.51 -22.70
CA LEU A 84 -28.03 26.12 -22.29
C LEU A 84 -29.51 25.82 -22.56
N ASN A 85 -29.80 25.11 -23.63
CA ASN A 85 -31.16 24.86 -24.12
C ASN A 85 -31.72 23.50 -23.65
N SER A 86 -30.85 22.58 -23.20
CA SER A 86 -31.24 21.28 -22.70
C SER A 86 -30.32 20.76 -21.58
N ILE A 87 -30.67 19.61 -20.98
CA ILE A 87 -29.82 18.93 -20.01
C ILE A 87 -28.52 18.45 -20.66
N GLU A 88 -28.55 18.05 -21.93
CA GLU A 88 -27.37 17.63 -22.68
C GLU A 88 -26.34 18.76 -22.80
N ASP A 89 -26.78 20.01 -22.99
CA ASP A 89 -25.89 21.17 -23.00
C ASP A 89 -25.20 21.37 -21.64
N ILE A 90 -25.93 21.14 -20.54
CA ILE A 90 -25.39 21.20 -19.17
C ILE A 90 -24.38 20.06 -18.95
N LEU A 91 -24.71 18.83 -19.36
CA LEU A 91 -23.82 17.68 -19.22
C LEU A 91 -22.56 17.84 -20.06
N ALA A 92 -22.65 18.42 -21.26
CA ALA A 92 -21.50 18.74 -22.09
C ALA A 92 -20.61 19.82 -21.43
N ALA A 93 -21.22 20.89 -20.90
CA ALA A 93 -20.48 21.92 -20.17
C ALA A 93 -19.81 21.35 -18.90
N TRP A 94 -20.52 20.52 -18.13
CA TRP A 94 -19.97 19.86 -16.96
C TRP A 94 -18.84 18.90 -17.33
N ALA A 95 -18.97 18.18 -18.44
CA ALA A 95 -17.92 17.28 -18.91
C ALA A 95 -16.61 18.02 -19.22
N GLU A 96 -16.65 19.31 -19.60
CA GLU A 96 -15.47 20.15 -19.85
C GLU A 96 -14.67 20.45 -18.56
N THR A 97 -15.34 20.60 -17.42
CA THR A 97 -14.73 20.97 -16.12
C THR A 97 -14.58 19.80 -15.15
N ASN A 98 -15.30 18.70 -15.35
CA ASN A 98 -15.34 17.58 -14.41
C ASN A 98 -14.16 16.62 -14.59
N TYR A 99 -13.01 17.00 -14.04
CA TYR A 99 -11.83 16.14 -13.96
C TYR A 99 -11.76 15.44 -12.60
N THR A 100 -11.28 14.20 -12.59
CA THR A 100 -10.88 13.56 -11.33
C THR A 100 -9.44 13.96 -11.00
N THR A 101 -9.26 14.60 -9.85
CA THR A 101 -7.92 14.94 -9.36
C THR A 101 -7.19 13.69 -8.87
N VAL A 102 -5.98 13.49 -9.37
CA VAL A 102 -5.09 12.35 -9.06
C VAL A 102 -3.78 12.84 -8.48
N GLU A 103 -2.95 11.90 -8.01
CA GLU A 103 -1.71 12.17 -7.27
C GLU A 103 -1.93 13.19 -6.15
N ARG A 104 -3.03 13.01 -5.40
CA ARG A 104 -3.35 13.86 -4.25
C ARG A 104 -2.31 13.64 -3.16
N GLN A 105 -1.36 14.56 -3.06
CA GLN A 105 -0.23 14.50 -2.15
C GLN A 105 -0.27 15.67 -1.18
N ILE A 106 -0.73 15.44 0.06
CA ILE A 106 -0.84 16.48 1.08
C ILE A 106 0.28 16.29 2.09
N GLU A 107 1.09 17.32 2.31
CA GLU A 107 2.18 17.33 3.31
C GLU A 107 3.05 16.06 3.26
N SER A 108 3.37 15.59 2.06
CA SER A 108 4.05 14.32 1.83
C SER A 108 5.29 14.50 0.97
N THR A 109 6.30 13.67 1.17
CA THR A 109 7.56 13.73 0.43
C THR A 109 7.99 12.35 -0.04
N GLY A 110 8.74 12.28 -1.14
CA GLY A 110 9.21 10.99 -1.64
C GLY A 110 8.08 10.09 -2.13
N VAL A 111 7.00 10.64 -2.69
CA VAL A 111 5.90 9.86 -3.27
C VAL A 111 6.22 9.56 -4.73
N ALA A 112 5.93 8.33 -5.18
CA ALA A 112 6.06 7.95 -6.57
C ALA A 112 5.01 6.90 -6.94
N GLU A 113 4.44 7.04 -8.14
CA GLU A 113 3.50 6.10 -8.73
C GLU A 113 2.29 5.79 -7.83
N SER A 114 1.82 6.81 -7.10
CA SER A 114 0.90 6.68 -5.97
C SER A 114 -0.16 7.77 -6.00
N ASP A 115 -1.33 7.53 -5.39
CA ASP A 115 -2.42 8.52 -5.31
C ASP A 115 -3.03 8.55 -3.91
N SER A 116 -3.55 9.71 -3.49
CA SER A 116 -4.20 9.89 -2.20
C SER A 116 -3.29 9.58 -1.01
N VAL A 117 -2.18 10.31 -0.92
CA VAL A 117 -1.14 10.19 0.11
C VAL A 117 -1.11 11.44 0.97
N ASN A 118 -1.24 11.27 2.28
CA ASN A 118 -1.35 12.37 3.24
C ASN A 118 -0.35 12.21 4.39
N ASN A 119 0.38 13.28 4.75
CA ASN A 119 1.31 13.34 5.87
C ASN A 119 2.31 12.18 5.88
N SER A 120 2.83 11.78 4.71
CA SER A 120 3.59 10.53 4.56
C SER A 120 4.92 10.72 3.82
N GLU A 121 5.86 9.81 4.03
CA GLU A 121 7.21 9.86 3.46
C GLU A 121 7.57 8.54 2.77
N ASN A 122 8.19 8.61 1.59
CA ASN A 122 8.71 7.44 0.85
C ASN A 122 7.61 6.40 0.54
N ILE A 123 6.66 6.79 -0.31
CA ILE A 123 5.49 5.98 -0.68
C ILE A 123 5.61 5.57 -2.15
N TYR A 124 5.57 4.26 -2.43
CA TYR A 124 5.74 3.71 -3.77
C TYR A 124 4.54 2.85 -4.18
N ARG A 125 4.01 3.04 -5.39
CA ARG A 125 2.96 2.18 -5.96
C ARG A 125 1.82 1.90 -4.99
N SER A 126 1.36 2.93 -4.27
CA SER A 126 0.42 2.80 -3.16
C SER A 126 -0.71 3.82 -3.21
N ALA A 127 -1.84 3.52 -2.59
CA ALA A 127 -2.96 4.45 -2.51
C ALA A 127 -3.61 4.52 -1.14
N LEU A 128 -4.29 5.65 -0.87
CA LEU A 128 -5.05 5.86 0.37
C LEU A 128 -4.15 5.70 1.61
N ILE A 129 -3.00 6.39 1.60
CA ILE A 129 -1.97 6.28 2.64
C ILE A 129 -2.01 7.52 3.55
N ARG A 130 -1.95 7.32 4.87
CA ARG A 130 -2.05 8.43 5.84
C ARG A 130 -1.11 8.27 7.02
N ARG A 131 -0.26 9.27 7.27
CA ARG A 131 0.72 9.26 8.38
C ARG A 131 1.62 8.02 8.37
N CYS A 132 2.10 7.64 7.19
CA CYS A 132 2.96 6.47 7.05
C CYS A 132 4.33 6.84 6.49
N LYS A 133 5.30 5.95 6.70
CA LYS A 133 6.66 6.12 6.19
C LYS A 133 7.21 4.82 5.62
N ASN A 134 7.87 4.89 4.47
CA ASN A 134 8.49 3.74 3.80
C ASN A 134 7.46 2.63 3.45
N ILE A 135 6.44 2.98 2.67
CA ILE A 135 5.34 2.07 2.30
C ILE A 135 5.44 1.74 0.81
N LEU A 136 5.39 0.46 0.48
CA LEU A 136 5.44 -0.05 -0.87
C LEU A 136 4.18 -0.88 -1.16
N PHE A 137 3.65 -0.77 -2.38
CA PHE A 137 2.60 -1.65 -2.92
C PHE A 137 1.37 -1.79 -2.03
N SER A 138 0.96 -0.75 -1.30
CA SER A 138 -0.09 -0.87 -0.28
C SER A 138 -1.31 0.00 -0.58
N ARG A 139 -2.44 -0.37 0.03
CA ARG A 139 -3.70 0.36 -0.07
C ARG A 139 -4.33 0.56 1.30
N GLY A 140 -4.82 1.76 1.61
CA GLY A 140 -5.63 1.97 2.81
C GLY A 140 -4.84 1.76 4.10
N CYS A 141 -3.65 2.34 4.21
CA CYS A 141 -2.80 2.16 5.38
C CYS A 141 -2.67 3.44 6.19
N ALA A 142 -2.70 3.31 7.53
CA ALA A 142 -2.50 4.43 8.44
C ALA A 142 -1.48 4.14 9.55
N ASP A 143 -0.78 5.20 10.00
CA ASP A 143 0.09 5.20 11.19
C ASP A 143 1.18 4.12 11.18
N SER A 144 1.72 3.78 10.00
CA SER A 144 2.61 2.63 9.85
C SER A 144 3.95 3.00 9.27
N GLU A 145 4.96 2.19 9.58
CA GLU A 145 6.33 2.38 9.11
C GLU A 145 6.85 1.07 8.49
N PHE A 146 7.53 1.15 7.34
CA PHE A 146 8.16 -0.02 6.72
C PHE A 146 7.16 -1.14 6.38
N LEU A 147 6.27 -0.91 5.43
CA LEU A 147 5.31 -1.93 4.96
C LEU A 147 5.43 -2.24 3.48
N VAL A 148 5.17 -3.50 3.15
CA VAL A 148 4.99 -3.97 1.78
C VAL A 148 3.64 -4.66 1.68
N ALA A 149 2.86 -4.32 0.66
CA ALA A 149 1.64 -5.04 0.32
C ALA A 149 0.61 -5.14 1.44
N SER A 150 0.30 -4.03 2.10
CA SER A 150 -0.76 -3.99 3.12
C SER A 150 -2.08 -3.48 2.54
N SER A 151 -3.20 -4.00 3.05
CA SER A 151 -4.56 -3.51 2.85
C SER A 151 -5.19 -3.10 4.19
N GLU A 152 -5.84 -1.94 4.23
CA GLU A 152 -6.78 -1.55 5.31
C GLU A 152 -6.25 -1.74 6.75
N SER A 153 -4.96 -1.51 6.97
CA SER A 153 -4.28 -1.80 8.25
C SER A 153 -3.78 -0.56 8.97
N GLN A 154 -3.66 -0.67 10.29
CA GLN A 154 -3.24 0.43 11.16
C GLN A 154 -2.07 0.02 12.04
N THR A 155 -1.16 0.97 12.30
CA THR A 155 -0.05 0.80 13.25
C THR A 155 0.71 -0.51 13.05
N SER A 156 1.56 -0.57 12.03
CA SER A 156 2.42 -1.73 11.79
C SER A 156 3.85 -1.29 11.46
N ALA A 157 4.81 -2.15 11.79
CA ALA A 157 6.23 -1.87 11.64
C ALA A 157 6.97 -3.06 11.02
N PHE A 158 7.65 -2.86 9.89
CA PHE A 158 8.40 -3.93 9.21
C PHE A 158 7.52 -5.14 8.95
N SER A 159 6.49 -5.02 8.11
CA SER A 159 5.60 -6.13 7.83
C SER A 159 5.28 -6.24 6.34
N ILE A 160 4.94 -7.44 5.92
CA ILE A 160 4.62 -7.74 4.52
C ILE A 160 3.26 -8.46 4.52
N ARG A 161 2.33 -8.07 3.64
CA ARG A 161 0.98 -8.66 3.58
C ARG A 161 0.23 -8.57 4.92
N VAL A 162 -0.09 -7.34 5.33
CA VAL A 162 -0.92 -7.09 6.52
C VAL A 162 -2.28 -6.59 6.06
N GLU A 163 -3.35 -7.29 6.48
CA GLU A 163 -4.73 -7.00 6.11
C GLU A 163 -5.60 -6.87 7.36
N ASP A 164 -6.38 -5.78 7.43
CA ASP A 164 -7.35 -5.51 8.52
C ASP A 164 -6.78 -5.78 9.93
N SER A 165 -5.50 -5.47 10.13
CA SER A 165 -4.76 -5.84 11.34
C SER A 165 -4.15 -4.63 12.04
N GLN A 166 -3.86 -4.80 13.33
CA GLN A 166 -3.38 -3.71 14.20
C GLN A 166 -2.21 -4.14 15.07
N LEU A 167 -1.24 -3.26 15.28
CA LEU A 167 -0.08 -3.53 16.15
C LEU A 167 0.70 -4.77 15.68
N VAL A 168 1.02 -4.82 14.39
CA VAL A 168 1.74 -5.93 13.76
C VAL A 168 3.19 -5.54 13.51
N SER A 169 4.14 -6.39 13.89
CA SER A 169 5.58 -6.10 13.71
C SER A 169 6.38 -7.30 13.22
N ASN A 170 7.35 -7.06 12.33
CA ASN A 170 8.28 -8.08 11.80
C ASN A 170 7.56 -9.35 11.31
N SER A 171 6.37 -9.18 10.71
CA SER A 171 5.47 -10.28 10.42
C SER A 171 5.12 -10.35 8.94
N PHE A 172 4.77 -11.54 8.49
CA PHE A 172 4.41 -11.81 7.12
C PHE A 172 3.02 -12.46 7.06
N GLU A 173 2.15 -11.95 6.19
CA GLU A 173 0.83 -12.53 5.95
C GLU A 173 0.00 -12.62 7.24
N VAL A 174 -0.41 -11.44 7.73
CA VAL A 174 -1.22 -11.28 8.95
C VAL A 174 -2.56 -10.68 8.57
N VAL A 175 -3.63 -11.39 8.89
CA VAL A 175 -4.99 -11.07 8.46
C VAL A 175 -5.91 -11.04 9.69
N TRP A 176 -6.75 -10.00 9.81
CA TRP A 176 -7.78 -9.90 10.85
C TRP A 176 -7.24 -10.17 12.27
N SER A 177 -6.04 -9.69 12.56
CA SER A 177 -5.33 -10.01 13.80
C SER A 177 -4.80 -8.76 14.48
N ALA A 178 -4.53 -8.85 15.79
CA ALA A 178 -3.91 -7.75 16.51
C ALA A 178 -2.82 -8.19 17.48
N LYS A 179 -1.83 -7.33 17.70
CA LYS A 179 -0.66 -7.60 18.57
C LYS A 179 0.11 -8.84 18.13
N ILE A 180 0.53 -8.82 16.86
CA ILE A 180 1.26 -9.94 16.25
C ILE A 180 2.72 -9.53 16.05
N SER A 181 3.65 -10.39 16.46
CA SER A 181 5.09 -10.12 16.33
C SER A 181 5.87 -11.33 15.82
N ASN A 182 6.85 -11.09 14.95
CA ASN A 182 7.78 -12.11 14.43
C ASN A 182 7.11 -13.37 13.87
N SER A 183 5.87 -13.25 13.35
CA SER A 183 5.00 -14.38 13.04
C SER A 183 4.61 -14.39 11.56
N PHE A 184 4.36 -15.58 11.01
CA PHE A 184 4.03 -15.77 9.58
C PHE A 184 2.68 -16.48 9.40
N PHE A 185 1.88 -16.09 8.41
CA PHE A 185 0.60 -16.75 8.11
C PHE A 185 -0.32 -16.81 9.35
N ILE A 186 -0.71 -15.64 9.84
CA ILE A 186 -1.53 -15.48 11.04
C ILE A 186 -2.90 -14.96 10.65
N GLN A 187 -3.95 -15.64 11.10
CA GLN A 187 -5.32 -15.24 10.78
C GLN A 187 -6.20 -15.26 12.02
N ASP A 188 -7.04 -14.24 12.22
CA ASP A 188 -8.01 -14.22 13.33
C ASP A 188 -7.38 -14.50 14.71
N CYS A 189 -6.17 -13.98 14.94
CA CYS A 189 -5.40 -14.19 16.17
C CYS A 189 -5.21 -12.91 16.96
N TYR A 190 -4.90 -13.06 18.24
CA TYR A 190 -4.65 -11.93 19.12
C TYR A 190 -3.48 -12.20 20.06
N ASP A 191 -2.54 -11.26 20.17
CA ASP A 191 -1.42 -11.33 21.12
C ASP A 191 -0.56 -12.59 20.92
N MET A 192 0.06 -12.68 19.74
CA MET A 192 0.89 -13.81 19.34
C MET A 192 2.30 -13.34 19.02
N SER A 193 3.29 -14.17 19.37
CA SER A 193 4.70 -13.92 19.04
C SER A 193 5.32 -15.19 18.51
N ASP A 194 6.24 -15.10 17.55
CA ASP A 194 6.96 -16.28 17.02
C ASP A 194 6.02 -17.45 16.71
N CYS A 195 4.96 -17.20 15.95
CA CYS A 195 3.98 -18.21 15.55
C CYS A 195 3.94 -18.32 14.02
N MET A 196 3.57 -19.49 13.49
CA MET A 196 3.37 -19.68 12.06
C MET A 196 2.10 -20.45 11.75
N PHE A 197 1.39 -20.10 10.68
CA PHE A 197 0.19 -20.81 10.23
C PHE A 197 -0.89 -20.94 11.31
N CYS A 198 -0.98 -19.98 12.23
CA CYS A 198 -1.90 -20.05 13.37
C CYS A 198 -3.20 -19.32 13.06
N SER A 199 -4.31 -19.85 13.57
CA SER A 199 -5.60 -19.21 13.43
C SER A 199 -6.51 -19.35 14.64
N HIS A 200 -7.37 -18.35 14.88
CA HIS A 200 -8.41 -18.37 15.91
C HIS A 200 -7.91 -18.63 17.33
N THR A 201 -6.70 -18.15 17.65
CA THR A 201 -6.07 -18.38 18.95
C THR A 201 -5.40 -17.12 19.47
N ALA A 202 -5.03 -17.14 20.75
CA ALA A 202 -4.49 -15.96 21.40
C ALA A 202 -3.51 -16.29 22.52
N GLY A 203 -2.56 -15.37 22.76
CA GLY A 203 -1.64 -15.44 23.90
C GLY A 203 -0.63 -16.58 23.79
N LYS A 204 -0.24 -16.99 22.58
CA LYS A 204 0.69 -18.09 22.35
C LYS A 204 2.01 -17.63 21.72
N GLN A 205 3.02 -18.45 21.95
CA GLN A 205 4.35 -18.29 21.37
C GLN A 205 4.89 -19.64 20.92
N TYR A 206 5.68 -19.67 19.84
CA TYR A 206 6.26 -20.89 19.27
C TYR A 206 5.20 -21.91 18.84
N CYS A 207 4.09 -21.43 18.28
CA CYS A 207 3.08 -22.29 17.69
C CYS A 207 3.26 -22.43 16.18
N ILE A 208 3.03 -23.64 15.66
CA ILE A 208 2.92 -23.89 14.22
C ILE A 208 1.61 -24.62 13.98
N ALA A 209 0.74 -24.07 13.13
CA ALA A 209 -0.59 -24.65 12.89
C ALA A 209 -1.35 -24.94 14.20
N ASN A 210 -1.30 -23.98 15.14
CA ASN A 210 -1.87 -24.05 16.50
C ASN A 210 -1.29 -25.14 17.41
N MET A 211 -0.27 -25.88 17.00
CA MET A 211 0.45 -26.83 17.85
C MET A 211 1.61 -26.12 18.56
N GLN A 212 1.79 -26.38 19.85
CA GLN A 212 2.90 -25.83 20.64
C GLN A 212 4.19 -26.60 20.35
N PHE A 213 5.27 -25.87 20.06
CA PHE A 213 6.60 -26.43 19.86
C PHE A 213 7.59 -25.89 20.90
N GLU A 214 8.69 -26.61 21.05
CA GLU A 214 9.91 -26.07 21.64
C GLU A 214 10.56 -25.07 20.70
N LYS A 215 11.30 -24.11 21.27
CA LYS A 215 11.85 -22.98 20.54
C LYS A 215 12.79 -23.42 19.40
N GLU A 216 13.70 -24.35 19.67
CA GLU A 216 14.70 -24.79 18.70
C GLU A 216 14.05 -25.51 17.51
N GLU A 217 12.97 -26.26 17.77
CA GLU A 217 12.20 -26.91 16.72
C GLU A 217 11.45 -25.89 15.87
N TYR A 218 10.80 -24.90 16.51
CA TYR A 218 10.14 -23.80 15.84
C TYR A 218 11.11 -23.03 14.92
N GLU A 219 12.29 -22.63 15.43
CA GLU A 219 13.28 -21.88 14.68
C GLU A 219 13.79 -22.64 13.46
N ARG A 220 14.00 -23.96 13.57
CA ARG A 220 14.38 -24.81 12.44
C ARG A 220 13.30 -24.81 11.35
N ILE A 221 12.04 -25.02 11.74
CA ILE A 221 10.93 -25.04 10.78
C ILE A 221 10.72 -23.65 10.17
N LYS A 222 10.91 -22.57 10.93
CA LYS A 222 10.81 -21.19 10.44
C LYS A 222 11.76 -20.94 9.27
N LEU A 223 12.99 -21.45 9.32
CA LEU A 223 13.95 -21.33 8.22
C LEU A 223 13.48 -22.08 6.96
N GLU A 224 12.85 -23.24 7.11
CA GLU A 224 12.27 -24.00 5.99
C GLU A 224 11.11 -23.22 5.35
N VAL A 225 10.24 -22.62 6.18
CA VAL A 225 9.12 -21.77 5.74
C VAL A 225 9.63 -20.54 4.98
N ILE A 226 10.66 -19.86 5.49
CA ILE A 226 11.26 -18.69 4.81
C ILE A 226 11.80 -19.07 3.42
N ARG A 227 12.50 -20.20 3.31
CA ARG A 227 13.00 -20.69 2.01
C ARG A 227 11.84 -21.01 1.06
N TRP A 228 10.78 -21.64 1.57
CA TRP A 228 9.59 -21.94 0.79
C TRP A 228 8.91 -20.67 0.26
N ILE A 229 8.78 -19.63 1.09
CA ILE A 229 8.21 -18.32 0.72
C ILE A 229 8.94 -17.71 -0.47
N PHE A 230 10.28 -17.77 -0.50
CA PHE A 230 11.03 -17.19 -1.63
C PHE A 230 11.12 -18.09 -2.85
N ALA A 231 10.84 -19.39 -2.71
CA ALA A 231 10.89 -20.36 -3.80
C ALA A 231 9.59 -20.45 -4.61
N ASN A 232 8.44 -20.13 -3.99
CA ASN A 232 7.10 -20.17 -4.58
C ASN A 232 6.40 -18.87 -4.24
#